data_AF-A0A2I1BTZ0-F1
#
_entry.id   AF-A0A2I1BTZ0-F1
#
_cell.length_a   1.000
_cell.length_b   1.000
_cell.length_c   1.000
_cell.angle_alpha   90.00
_cell.angle_beta   90.00
_cell.angle_gamma   90.00
#
_symmetry.space_group_name_H-M   'P 1'
#
loop_
_entity.id
_entity.type
_entity.pdbx_description
1 polymer ?
#
loop_
_entity_poly.entity_id
_entity_poly.type
_entity_poly.pdbx_seq_one_letter_code
_entity_poly.pdbx_strand_id
1 'polypeptide(L)'
;MQRALFTEEEIQLAAERRRKYIGTTKVSISHILFNPPLPQDLDLKNLDQLREIFYKNRCHQLNVDNHIPIIMSQGDLAGALWNMNVSQRALLTNDPHQLPQLQFMAGQLQALHGHH
;
A
#
# COMPACT_ATOMS: atom_id res chain seq x y z
N MET A 1 30.27 5.34 -22.46
CA MET A 1 29.11 4.49 -22.78
C MET A 1 28.05 4.72 -21.72
N GLN A 2 26.95 5.40 -22.05
CA GLN A 2 25.82 5.57 -21.14
C GLN A 2 25.03 4.24 -21.12
N ARG A 3 24.95 3.59 -19.96
CA ARG A 3 24.06 2.44 -19.75
C ARG A 3 22.63 2.95 -19.89
N ALA A 4 21.83 2.33 -20.76
CA ALA A 4 20.39 2.49 -20.74
C ALA A 4 19.92 2.10 -19.32
N LEU A 5 19.38 3.07 -18.58
CA LEU A 5 19.13 2.91 -17.14
C LEU A 5 17.97 1.94 -16.84
N PHE A 6 17.17 1.59 -17.85
CA PHE A 6 16.03 0.69 -17.73
C PHE A 6 15.81 -0.08 -19.04
N THR A 7 15.28 -1.30 -18.95
CA THR A 7 14.85 -2.10 -20.11
C THR A 7 13.52 -1.57 -20.66
N GLU A 8 13.20 -1.89 -21.92
CA GLU A 8 11.91 -1.51 -22.53
C GLU A 8 10.73 -2.08 -21.74
N GLU A 9 10.87 -3.29 -21.20
CA GLU A 9 9.86 -3.92 -20.34
C GLU A 9 9.64 -3.15 -19.03
N GLU A 10 10.72 -2.66 -18.40
CA GLU A 10 10.65 -1.83 -17.20
C GLU A 10 9.95 -0.48 -17.48
N ILE A 11 10.22 0.12 -18.65
CA ILE A 11 9.57 1.36 -19.09
C ILE A 11 8.08 1.13 -19.31
N GLN A 12 7.70 0.05 -20.00
CA GLN A 12 6.30 -0.29 -20.25
C GLN A 12 5.55 -0.58 -18.96
N LEU A 13 6.16 -1.36 -18.06
CA LEU A 13 5.58 -1.66 -16.75
C LEU A 13 5.41 -0.39 -15.90
N ALA A 14 6.39 0.52 -15.90
CA ALA A 14 6.29 1.80 -15.21
C ALA A 14 5.19 2.69 -15.81
N ALA A 15 5.04 2.71 -17.13
CA ALA A 15 3.99 3.45 -17.81
C ALA A 15 2.59 2.87 -17.49
N GLU A 16 2.45 1.55 -17.49
CA GLU A 16 1.21 0.89 -17.07
C GLU A 16 0.86 1.19 -15.61
N ARG A 17 1.85 1.09 -14.71
CA ARG A 17 1.67 1.41 -13.28
C ARG A 17 1.23 2.86 -13.10
N ARG A 18 1.85 3.81 -13.80
CA ARG A 18 1.44 5.23 -13.77
C ARG A 18 0.02 5.44 -14.29
N ARG A 19 -0.41 4.71 -15.33
CA ARG A 19 -1.79 4.78 -15.85
C ARG A 19 -2.83 4.15 -14.91
N LYS A 20 -2.46 3.07 -14.23
CA LYS A 20 -3.34 2.31 -13.32
C LYS A 20 -3.32 2.85 -11.89
N TYR A 21 -2.37 3.72 -11.54
CA TYR A 21 -2.25 4.31 -10.23
C TYR A 21 -3.41 5.29 -9.97
N ILE A 22 -4.29 4.91 -9.03
CA ILE A 22 -5.46 5.69 -8.66
C ILE A 22 -5.14 6.76 -7.62
N GLY A 23 -4.20 6.48 -6.71
CA GLY A 23 -3.83 7.35 -5.59
C GLY A 23 -3.41 6.57 -4.34
N THR A 24 -3.22 7.27 -3.23
CA THR A 24 -2.86 6.70 -1.92
C THR A 24 -3.96 6.99 -0.89
N THR A 25 -4.22 6.03 -0.01
CA THR A 25 -5.14 6.16 1.13
C THR A 25 -4.60 5.40 2.33
N LYS A 26 -5.01 5.81 3.53
CA LYS A 26 -4.85 5.03 4.76
C LYS A 26 -5.99 4.03 4.86
N VAL A 27 -5.69 2.81 5.32
CA VAL A 27 -6.66 1.74 5.56
C VAL A 27 -6.23 0.94 6.79
N SER A 28 -7.17 0.21 7.41
CA SER A 28 -6.80 -0.79 8.41
C SER A 28 -6.09 -1.95 7.73
N ILE A 29 -5.04 -2.47 8.38
CA ILE A 29 -4.35 -3.68 7.91
C ILE A 29 -5.29 -4.89 7.81
N SER A 30 -6.34 -4.94 8.65
CA SER A 30 -7.37 -6.00 8.61
C SER A 30 -8.22 -5.98 7.34
N HIS A 31 -8.23 -4.88 6.59
CA HIS A 31 -8.92 -4.79 5.31
C HIS A 31 -8.11 -5.44 4.18
N ILE A 32 -6.82 -5.71 4.41
CA ILE A 32 -5.88 -6.23 3.42
C ILE A 32 -5.80 -7.75 3.52
N LEU A 33 -6.06 -8.42 2.42
CA LEU A 33 -5.78 -9.83 2.19
C LEU A 33 -4.38 -9.98 1.59
N PHE A 34 -3.51 -10.66 2.31
CA PHE A 34 -2.16 -11.04 1.85
C PHE A 34 -2.20 -12.42 1.19
N ASN A 35 -1.52 -12.57 0.05
CA ASN A 35 -1.34 -13.84 -0.64
C ASN A 35 0.14 -14.05 -0.99
N PRO A 36 0.84 -15.03 -0.37
CA PRO A 36 0.33 -15.98 0.62
C PRO A 36 -0.13 -15.29 1.91
N PRO A 37 -1.03 -15.92 2.69
CA PRO A 37 -1.44 -15.37 3.98
C PRO A 37 -0.23 -15.15 4.88
N LEU A 38 -0.34 -14.19 5.80
CA LEU A 38 0.73 -13.92 6.77
C LEU A 38 1.16 -15.22 7.47
N PRO A 39 2.47 -15.41 7.73
CA PRO A 39 2.96 -16.59 8.44
C PRO A 39 2.18 -16.75 9.75
N GLN A 40 1.57 -17.91 9.95
CA GLN A 40 0.86 -18.22 11.19
C GLN A 40 1.85 -18.41 12.35
N ASP A 41 3.03 -18.93 12.04
CA ASP A 41 4.14 -19.11 12.98
C ASP A 41 5.06 -17.88 12.94
N LEU A 42 4.74 -16.90 13.79
CA LEU A 42 5.63 -15.78 14.02
C LEU A 42 6.67 -16.18 15.07
N ASP A 43 7.96 -16.05 14.73
CA ASP A 43 9.04 -16.20 15.71
C ASP A 43 8.97 -15.04 16.72
N LEU A 44 8.51 -15.37 17.93
CA LEU A 44 8.35 -14.42 19.03
C LEU A 44 9.65 -13.65 19.33
N LYS A 45 10.82 -14.29 19.17
CA LYS A 45 12.11 -13.64 19.40
C LYS A 45 12.39 -12.57 18.33
N ASN A 46 12.09 -12.87 17.07
CA ASN A 46 12.18 -11.88 15.99
C ASN A 46 11.16 -10.77 16.16
N LEU A 47 9.94 -11.07 16.62
CA LEU A 47 8.93 -10.05 16.90
C LEU A 47 9.38 -9.06 17.99
N ASP A 48 9.93 -9.56 19.10
CA ASP A 48 10.41 -8.69 20.17
C ASP A 48 11.61 -7.84 19.70
N GLN A 49 12.51 -8.41 18.91
CA GLN A 49 13.60 -7.66 18.30
C GLN A 49 13.08 -6.56 17.34
N LEU A 50 12.10 -6.87 16.49
CA LEU A 50 11.46 -5.89 15.62
C LEU A 50 10.78 -4.79 16.42
N ARG A 51 10.06 -5.13 17.49
CA ARG A 51 9.44 -4.15 18.39
C ARG A 51 10.48 -3.19 18.98
N GLU A 52 11.62 -3.69 19.43
CA GLU A 52 12.70 -2.83 19.92
C GLU A 52 13.26 -1.91 18.83
N ILE A 53 13.48 -2.43 17.62
CA ILE A 53 13.97 -1.66 16.48
C ILE A 53 12.99 -0.54 16.16
N PHE A 54 11.69 -0.83 16.04
CA PHE A 54 10.67 0.18 15.77
C PHE A 54 10.51 1.18 16.91
N TYR A 55 10.68 0.76 18.16
CA TYR A 55 10.65 1.65 19.30
C TYR A 55 11.82 2.65 19.27
N LYS A 56 13.04 2.17 18.99
CA LYS A 56 14.26 2.98 18.93
C LYS A 56 14.31 3.89 17.70
N ASN A 57 13.97 3.35 16.52
CA ASN A 57 14.16 4.03 15.23
C ASN A 57 12.91 4.76 14.73
N ARG A 58 11.78 4.65 15.46
CA ARG A 58 10.43 5.06 15.02
C ARG A 58 9.94 4.24 13.82
N CYS A 59 8.63 4.27 13.60
CA CYS A 59 8.00 3.66 12.45
C CYS A 59 7.75 4.71 11.37
N HIS A 60 8.34 4.52 10.19
CA HIS A 60 8.14 5.42 9.03
C HIS A 60 6.97 4.95 8.16
N GLN A 61 5.82 4.64 8.77
CA GLN A 61 4.64 4.09 8.08
C GLN A 61 4.09 4.97 6.94
N LEU A 62 4.44 6.26 6.96
CA LEU A 62 4.02 7.26 5.97
C LEU A 62 5.05 7.47 4.86
N ASN A 63 6.20 6.79 4.91
CA ASN A 63 7.16 6.82 3.82
C ASN A 63 6.61 6.02 2.63
N VAL A 64 6.75 6.56 1.42
CA VAL A 64 6.29 5.95 0.17
C VAL A 64 6.88 4.56 -0.04
N ASP A 65 8.11 4.32 0.44
CA ASP A 65 8.79 3.02 0.35
C ASP A 65 8.07 1.93 1.17
N ASN A 66 7.29 2.34 2.19
CA ASN A 66 6.54 1.44 3.06
C ASN A 66 5.06 1.32 2.62
N HIS A 67 4.67 1.88 1.48
CA HIS A 67 3.31 1.75 0.95
C HIS A 67 3.08 0.36 0.39
N ILE A 68 1.95 -0.24 0.73
CA ILE A 68 1.54 -1.54 0.20
C ILE A 68 0.72 -1.30 -1.08
N PRO A 69 1.18 -1.77 -2.26
CA PRO A 69 0.38 -1.70 -3.48
C PRO A 69 -0.84 -2.64 -3.37
N ILE A 70 -2.03 -2.11 -3.62
CA ILE A 70 -3.30 -2.83 -3.52
C ILE A 70 -3.99 -2.89 -4.89
N ILE A 71 -4.61 -4.03 -5.18
CA ILE A 71 -5.56 -4.20 -6.27
C ILE A 71 -6.97 -4.24 -5.68
N MET A 72 -7.90 -3.52 -6.32
CA MET A 72 -9.33 -3.54 -5.99
C MET A 72 -10.18 -3.25 -7.23
N SER A 73 -11.47 -3.55 -7.18
CA SER A 73 -12.38 -3.18 -8.28
C SER A 73 -12.71 -1.69 -8.24
N GLN A 74 -13.12 -1.13 -9.38
CA GLN A 74 -13.56 0.27 -9.44
C GLN A 74 -14.84 0.52 -8.61
N GLY A 75 -15.72 -0.49 -8.51
CA GLY A 75 -16.93 -0.41 -7.70
C GLY A 75 -16.62 -0.32 -6.20
N ASP A 76 -15.65 -1.11 -5.72
CA ASP A 76 -15.20 -1.07 -4.32
C ASP A 76 -14.62 0.30 -3.96
N LEU A 77 -13.79 0.86 -4.83
CA LEU A 77 -13.24 2.21 -4.66
C LEU A 77 -14.36 3.26 -4.62
N ALA A 78 -15.30 3.22 -5.56
CA ALA A 78 -16.40 4.18 -5.63
C ALA A 78 -17.28 4.10 -4.37
N GLY A 79 -17.58 2.89 -3.89
CA GLY A 79 -18.32 2.67 -2.65
C GLY A 79 -17.59 3.22 -1.44
N ALA A 80 -16.28 2.97 -1.32
CA ALA A 80 -15.48 3.48 -0.20
C ALA A 80 -15.38 5.02 -0.21
N LEU A 81 -15.19 5.64 -1.38
CA LEU A 81 -15.17 7.09 -1.54
C LEU A 81 -16.52 7.72 -1.16
N TRP A 82 -17.61 7.12 -1.62
CA TRP A 82 -18.96 7.57 -1.30
C TRP A 82 -19.25 7.49 0.21
N ASN A 83 -18.96 6.34 0.83
CA ASN A 83 -19.20 6.11 2.25
C ASN A 83 -18.44 7.08 3.15
N MET A 84 -17.23 7.47 2.74
CA MET A 84 -16.39 8.41 3.50
C MET A 84 -16.59 9.87 3.10
N ASN A 85 -17.45 10.16 2.12
CA ASN A 85 -17.62 11.49 1.51
C ASN A 85 -16.28 12.10 1.06
N VAL A 86 -15.42 11.27 0.46
CA VAL A 86 -14.07 11.66 -0.02
C VAL A 86 -14.09 11.73 -1.54
N SER A 87 -13.55 12.82 -2.10
CA SER A 87 -13.35 12.91 -3.55
C SER A 87 -12.14 12.08 -3.99
N GLN A 88 -12.19 11.47 -5.17
CA GLN A 88 -11.04 10.73 -5.72
C GLN A 88 -9.77 11.60 -5.82
N ARG A 89 -9.92 12.90 -6.05
CA ARG A 89 -8.79 13.85 -6.10
C ARG A 89 -8.01 13.93 -4.79
N ALA A 90 -8.66 13.69 -3.65
CA ALA A 90 -7.98 13.68 -2.35
C ALA A 90 -6.95 12.54 -2.22
N LEU A 91 -7.05 11.50 -3.04
CA LEU A 91 -6.09 10.39 -3.08
C LEU A 91 -4.76 10.78 -3.76
N LEU A 92 -4.71 11.90 -4.46
CA LEU A 92 -3.56 12.35 -5.24
C LEU A 92 -2.67 13.36 -4.48
N THR A 93 -2.80 13.45 -3.16
CA THR A 93 -1.94 14.31 -2.34
C THR A 93 -0.54 13.70 -2.16
N ASN A 94 0.46 14.57 -2.16
CA ASN A 94 1.85 14.19 -1.83
C ASN A 94 2.16 14.36 -0.33
N ASP A 95 1.24 14.94 0.44
CA ASP A 95 1.39 15.10 1.90
C ASP A 95 0.84 13.85 2.61
N PRO A 96 1.70 13.03 3.24
CA PRO A 96 1.27 11.81 3.92
C PRO A 96 0.32 12.07 5.11
N HIS A 97 0.39 13.26 5.71
CA HIS A 97 -0.50 13.64 6.80
C HIS A 97 -1.92 13.92 6.31
N GLN A 98 -2.07 14.33 5.04
CA GLN A 98 -3.35 14.62 4.40
C GLN A 98 -3.98 13.44 3.66
N LEU A 99 -3.30 12.29 3.61
CA LEU A 99 -3.87 11.08 3.02
C LEU A 99 -5.20 10.75 3.70
N PRO A 100 -6.30 10.63 2.93
CA PRO A 100 -7.59 10.27 3.48
C PRO A 100 -7.56 8.85 4.01
N GLN A 101 -8.46 8.56 4.95
CA GLN A 101 -8.68 7.21 5.43
C GLN A 101 -9.95 6.66 4.79
N LEU A 102 -9.82 5.55 4.07
CA LEU A 102 -10.94 4.84 3.47
C LEU A 102 -11.24 3.58 4.27
N GLN A 103 -12.52 3.22 4.32
CA GLN A 103 -13.00 2.01 4.97
C GLN A 103 -13.44 0.98 3.94
N PHE A 104 -13.06 -0.26 4.18
CA PHE A 104 -13.33 -1.42 3.35
C PHE A 104 -13.70 -2.58 4.27
N MET A 105 -14.33 -3.62 3.72
CA MET A 105 -14.58 -4.86 4.44
C MET A 105 -13.28 -5.63 4.66
N ALA A 106 -13.26 -6.47 5.69
CA ALA A 106 -12.11 -7.33 5.97
C ALA A 106 -11.78 -8.21 4.75
N GLY A 107 -10.50 -8.20 4.34
CA GLY A 107 -10.02 -8.95 3.18
C GLY A 107 -10.48 -8.45 1.80
N GLN A 108 -11.16 -7.30 1.71
CA GLN A 108 -11.62 -6.74 0.42
C GLN A 108 -10.46 -6.19 -0.43
N LEU A 109 -9.37 -5.77 0.20
CA LEU A 109 -8.20 -5.22 -0.49
C LEU A 109 -7.17 -6.31 -0.72
N GLN A 110 -6.82 -6.59 -1.98
CA GLN A 110 -5.80 -7.59 -2.28
C GLN A 110 -4.41 -6.93 -2.36
N ALA A 111 -3.48 -7.35 -1.51
CA ALA A 111 -2.08 -6.92 -1.64
C ALA A 111 -1.46 -7.49 -2.92
N LEU A 112 -0.82 -6.64 -3.71
CA LEU A 112 -0.15 -7.03 -4.96
C LEU A 112 1.18 -7.76 -4.66
N HIS A 113 1.85 -7.40 -3.57
CA HIS A 113 3.06 -8.07 -3.07
C HIS A 113 3.00 -8.17 -1.54
N GLY A 114 3.12 -9.39 -1.01
CA GLY A 114 3.00 -9.70 0.43
C GLY A 114 4.32 -9.86 1.19
N HIS A 115 5.48 -9.60 0.57
CA HIS A 115 6.79 -9.77 1.20
C HIS A 115 7.76 -8.69 0.73
N HIS A 116 7.80 -7.58 1.47
CA HIS A 116 8.93 -6.65 1.45
C HIS A 116 9.54 -6.62 2.85
#